data_AF-A0A815THV8-F1
#
_entry.id   AF-A0A815THV8-F1
#
_cell.length_a   1.000
_cell.length_b   1.000
_cell.length_c   1.000
_cell.angle_alpha   90.00
_cell.angle_beta   90.00
_cell.angle_gamma   90.00
#
_symmetry.space_group_name_H-M   'P 1'
#
loop_
_entity.id
_entity.type
_entity.pdbx_description
1 polymer ?
#
loop_
_entity_poly.entity_id
_entity_poly.type
_entity_poly.pdbx_seq_one_letter_code
_entity_poly.pdbx_strand_id
1 'polypeptide(L)'
;CVVKLTQQMRTEDSRYLQLLECLRHEQCNYDDYELLLTRVVGQPSVGSLCDSPWNKASILVFRNEVRTQLNNKAAIHNAAQLGHAPIVCIAQDTCNGKPIEDPILVKKLLELSDSKTEH
;
A
#
# COMPACT_ATOMS: atom_id res chain seq x y z
N CYS A 1 -23.78 -23.14 0.68
CA CYS A 1 -23.01 -23.36 1.92
C CYS A 1 -21.78 -22.46 1.84
N VAL A 2 -21.53 -21.60 2.84
CA VAL A 2 -20.33 -20.75 2.88
C VAL A 2 -19.37 -21.34 3.91
N VAL A 3 -18.12 -21.56 3.52
CA VAL A 3 -17.06 -22.08 4.40
C VAL A 3 -16.09 -20.94 4.73
N LYS A 4 -15.90 -20.65 6.02
CA LYS A 4 -14.93 -19.64 6.49
C LYS A 4 -13.67 -20.35 6.98
N LEU A 5 -12.52 -20.01 6.38
CA LEU A 5 -11.22 -20.42 6.89
C LEU A 5 -10.82 -19.50 8.04
N THR A 6 -10.60 -20.06 9.23
CA THR A 6 -10.31 -19.29 10.45
C THR A 6 -8.84 -19.33 10.85
N GLN A 7 -8.07 -20.29 10.34
CA GLN A 7 -6.67 -20.46 10.70
C GLN A 7 -5.78 -19.40 10.03
N GLN A 8 -5.07 -18.63 10.85
CA GLN A 8 -4.07 -17.66 10.41
C GLN A 8 -2.72 -18.35 10.26
N MET A 9 -2.09 -18.20 9.09
CA MET A 9 -0.81 -18.86 8.78
C MET A 9 0.41 -17.95 8.98
N ARG A 10 0.19 -16.64 9.17
CA ARG A 10 1.27 -15.62 9.16
C ARG A 10 1.66 -15.10 10.53
N THR A 11 0.80 -15.23 11.54
CA THR A 11 1.05 -14.72 12.88
C THR A 11 0.43 -15.65 13.91
N GLU A 12 1.14 -15.84 15.03
CA GLU A 12 0.72 -16.68 16.16
C GLU A 12 0.36 -15.83 17.40
N ASP A 13 0.46 -14.49 17.30
CA ASP A 13 0.11 -13.56 18.38
C ASP A 13 -1.42 -13.58 18.61
N SER A 14 -1.84 -14.41 19.57
CA SER A 14 -3.25 -14.63 19.90
C SER A 14 -3.96 -13.36 20.36
N ARG A 15 -3.26 -12.50 21.12
CA ARG A 15 -3.83 -11.25 21.65
C ARG A 15 -4.06 -10.24 20.53
N TYR A 16 -3.16 -10.18 19.55
CA TYR A 16 -3.32 -9.37 18.34
C TYR A 16 -4.45 -9.89 17.44
N LEU A 17 -4.55 -11.21 17.25
CA LEU A 17 -5.65 -11.80 16.47
C LEU A 17 -7.01 -11.50 17.10
N GLN A 18 -7.11 -11.55 18.43
CA GLN A 18 -8.33 -11.18 19.15
C GLN A 18 -8.70 -9.72 18.94
N LEU A 19 -7.72 -8.79 19.02
CA LEU A 19 -7.93 -7.38 18.71
C LEU A 19 -8.52 -7.20 17.30
N LEU A 20 -7.97 -7.89 16.29
CA LEU A 20 -8.46 -7.80 14.91
C LEU A 20 -9.89 -8.35 14.75
N GLU A 21 -10.25 -9.39 15.50
CA GLU A 21 -11.61 -9.93 15.49
C GLU A 21 -12.60 -8.96 16.13
N CYS A 22 -12.24 -8.35 17.26
CA CYS A 22 -13.03 -7.31 17.92
C CYS A 22 -13.23 -6.10 17.00
N LEU A 23 -12.17 -5.62 16.35
CA LEU A 23 -12.23 -4.51 15.39
C LEU A 23 -13.21 -4.80 14.25
N ARG A 24 -13.24 -6.03 13.73
CA ARG A 24 -14.14 -6.43 12.63
C ARG A 24 -15.61 -6.38 13.02
N HIS A 25 -15.93 -6.60 14.29
CA HIS A 25 -17.31 -6.68 14.79
C HIS A 25 -17.71 -5.49 15.66
N GLU A 26 -16.89 -4.43 15.70
CA GLU A 26 -17.12 -3.24 16.53
C GLU A 26 -17.23 -3.57 18.04
N GLN A 27 -16.46 -4.56 18.50
CA GLN A 27 -16.48 -5.08 19.89
C GLN A 27 -15.23 -4.72 20.70
N CYS A 28 -14.45 -3.72 20.26
CA CYS A 28 -13.23 -3.32 20.96
C CYS A 28 -13.53 -2.78 22.36
N ASN A 29 -12.68 -3.15 23.31
CA ASN A 29 -12.73 -2.66 24.68
C ASN A 29 -11.51 -1.79 25.03
N TYR A 30 -11.41 -1.39 26.30
CA TYR A 30 -10.30 -0.56 26.77
C TYR A 30 -8.94 -1.27 26.67
N ASP A 31 -8.88 -2.57 26.94
CA ASP A 31 -7.65 -3.35 26.83
C ASP A 31 -7.17 -3.46 25.37
N ASP A 32 -8.10 -3.50 24.41
CA ASP A 32 -7.80 -3.45 22.97
C ASP A 32 -7.19 -2.10 22.57
N TYR A 33 -7.70 -1.01 23.14
CA TYR A 33 -7.15 0.33 22.95
C TYR A 33 -5.73 0.46 23.54
N GLU A 34 -5.51 0.01 24.78
CA GLU A 34 -4.18 0.00 25.40
C GLU A 34 -3.19 -0.84 24.58
N LEU A 35 -3.61 -2.01 24.09
CA LEU A 35 -2.79 -2.83 23.20
C LEU A 35 -2.44 -2.09 21.91
N LEU A 36 -3.39 -1.38 21.29
CA LEU A 36 -3.14 -0.62 20.07
C LEU A 36 -2.11 0.48 20.31
N LEU A 37 -2.16 1.16 21.46
CA LEU A 37 -1.19 2.19 21.82
C LEU A 37 0.24 1.64 21.89
N THR A 38 0.44 0.40 22.35
CA THR A 38 1.78 -0.23 22.36
C THR A 38 2.38 -0.40 20.96
N ARG A 39 1.55 -0.39 19.91
CA ARG A 39 1.98 -0.56 18.51
C ARG A 39 2.22 0.76 17.79
N VAL A 40 1.84 1.89 18.40
CA VAL A 40 2.17 3.22 17.87
C VAL A 40 3.62 3.52 18.22
N VAL A 41 4.52 3.25 17.28
CA VAL A 41 5.94 3.57 17.40
C VAL A 41 6.13 5.03 17.00
N GLY A 42 6.40 5.91 17.97
CA GLY A 42 6.83 7.29 17.71
C GLY A 42 5.86 8.38 18.19
N GLN A 43 6.36 9.61 18.22
CA GLN A 43 5.55 10.81 18.47
C GLN A 43 4.70 11.14 17.23
N PRO A 44 3.61 11.93 17.37
CA PRO A 44 2.74 12.32 16.26
C PRO A 44 3.47 13.00 15.09
N SER A 45 4.67 13.53 15.32
CA SER A 45 5.55 14.09 14.31
C SER A 45 6.83 13.28 14.18
N VAL A 46 7.04 12.72 13.00
CA VAL A 46 8.33 12.16 12.58
C VAL A 46 9.15 13.29 11.96
N GLY A 47 10.38 13.49 12.42
CA GLY A 47 11.26 14.54 11.88
C GLY A 47 11.66 14.29 10.43
N SER A 48 12.03 13.04 10.10
CA SER A 48 12.41 12.63 8.75
C SER A 48 12.07 11.16 8.50
N LEU A 49 11.61 10.85 7.28
CA LEU A 49 11.40 9.47 6.81
C LEU A 49 12.71 8.77 6.45
N CYS A 50 13.82 9.50 6.37
CA CYS A 50 15.15 8.93 6.13
C CYS A 50 15.79 8.38 7.40
N ASP A 51 15.22 8.66 8.57
CA ASP A 51 15.74 8.21 9.85
C ASP A 51 15.18 6.83 10.22
N SER A 52 15.95 6.06 10.98
CA SER A 52 15.49 4.77 11.52
C SER A 52 14.37 5.00 12.55
N PRO A 53 13.30 4.17 12.59
CA PRO A 53 13.05 2.98 11.76
C PRO A 53 12.31 3.26 10.44
N TRP A 54 11.93 4.52 10.19
CA TRP A 54 11.07 4.93 9.09
C TRP A 54 11.70 4.70 7.71
N ASN A 55 13.02 4.75 7.63
CA ASN A 55 13.77 4.50 6.40
C ASN A 55 13.62 3.08 5.82
N LYS A 56 13.10 2.13 6.61
CA LYS A 56 12.80 0.76 6.18
C LYS A 56 11.31 0.42 6.27
N ALA A 57 10.48 1.35 6.74
CA ALA A 57 9.06 1.13 6.91
C ALA A 57 8.32 1.32 5.57
N SER A 58 7.35 0.45 5.30
CA SER A 58 6.39 0.68 4.22
C SER A 58 5.34 1.71 4.66
N ILE A 59 5.12 2.75 3.86
CA ILE A 59 4.15 3.80 4.16
C ILE A 59 2.80 3.42 3.53
N LEU A 60 1.79 3.26 4.38
CA LEU A 60 0.41 3.06 3.96
C LEU A 60 -0.31 4.40 3.92
N VAL A 61 -0.98 4.69 2.81
CA VAL A 61 -1.76 5.91 2.62
C VAL A 61 -3.14 5.58 2.08
N PHE A 62 -4.13 6.37 2.47
CA PHE A 62 -5.51 6.18 2.02
C PHE A 62 -5.71 6.63 0.57
N ARG A 63 -5.03 7.70 0.16
CA ARG A 63 -5.18 8.31 -1.17
C ARG A 63 -4.11 7.83 -2.12
N ASN A 64 -4.53 7.33 -3.27
CA ASN A 64 -3.65 6.79 -4.28
C ASN A 64 -2.71 7.85 -4.87
N GLU A 65 -3.19 9.07 -5.03
CA GLU A 65 -2.40 10.21 -5.53
C GLU A 65 -1.22 10.51 -4.59
N VAL A 66 -1.45 10.37 -3.27
CA VAL A 66 -0.40 10.53 -2.27
C VAL A 66 0.62 9.40 -2.38
N ARG A 67 0.17 8.15 -2.59
CA ARG A 67 1.05 7.00 -2.83
C ARG A 67 1.95 7.24 -4.05
N THR A 68 1.35 7.62 -5.18
CA THR A 68 2.09 7.89 -6.43
C THR A 68 3.11 9.01 -6.23
N GLN A 69 2.74 10.10 -5.56
CA GLN A 69 3.67 11.20 -5.26
C GLN A 69 4.85 10.75 -4.37
N LEU A 70 4.58 9.99 -3.30
CA LEU A 70 5.62 9.48 -2.41
C LEU A 70 6.57 8.54 -3.13
N ASN A 71 6.04 7.59 -3.90
CA ASN A 71 6.83 6.63 -4.66
C ASN A 71 7.69 7.31 -5.73
N ASN A 72 7.13 8.27 -6.47
CA ASN A 72 7.88 9.01 -7.48
C ASN A 72 9.02 9.83 -6.86
N LYS A 73 8.76 10.53 -5.76
CA LYS A 73 9.80 11.27 -5.02
C LYS A 73 10.91 10.35 -4.54
N ALA A 74 10.56 9.19 -3.97
CA ALA A 74 11.52 8.20 -3.50
C ALA A 74 12.37 7.63 -4.64
N ALA A 75 11.75 7.30 -5.78
CA ALA A 75 12.44 6.79 -6.96
C ALA A 75 13.41 7.81 -7.56
N ILE A 76 13.00 9.07 -7.72
CA ILE A 76 13.84 10.15 -8.23
C ILE A 76 15.03 10.40 -7.29
N HIS A 77 14.77 10.48 -5.99
CA HIS A 77 15.83 10.68 -4.99
C HIS A 77 16.85 9.54 -5.01
N ASN A 78 16.40 8.28 -5.07
CA ASN A 78 17.28 7.12 -5.17
C ASN A 78 18.10 7.13 -6.48
N ALA A 79 17.46 7.46 -7.62
CA ALA A 79 18.17 7.59 -8.90
C ALA A 79 19.27 8.64 -8.84
N ALA A 80 18.99 9.81 -8.25
CA ALA A 80 19.97 10.87 -8.03
C ALA A 80 21.14 10.43 -7.13
N GLN A 81 20.86 9.70 -6.04
CA GLN A 81 21.90 9.15 -5.16
C GLN A 81 22.80 8.13 -5.87
N LEU A 82 22.24 7.33 -6.76
CA LEU A 82 22.98 6.32 -7.53
C LEU A 82 23.66 6.90 -8.80
N GLY A 83 23.43 8.17 -9.14
CA GLY A 83 23.92 8.78 -10.37
C GLY A 83 23.26 8.21 -11.64
N HIS A 84 22.06 7.64 -11.52
CA HIS A 84 21.30 7.08 -12.63
C HIS A 84 20.18 8.02 -13.08
N ALA A 85 19.82 7.94 -14.35
CA ALA A 85 18.61 8.58 -14.85
C ALA A 85 17.38 7.75 -14.44
N PRO A 86 16.29 8.37 -13.96
CA PRO A 86 15.03 7.67 -13.72
C PRO A 86 14.46 7.17 -15.06
N ILE A 87 14.01 5.93 -15.08
CA ILE A 87 13.37 5.31 -16.24
C ILE A 87 11.88 5.16 -15.94
N VAL A 88 11.04 5.62 -16.87
CA VAL A 88 9.58 5.38 -16.83
C VAL A 88 9.28 4.23 -17.79
N CYS A 89 8.93 3.07 -17.24
CA CYS A 89 8.48 1.93 -18.02
C CYS A 89 6.95 1.93 -18.09
N ILE A 90 6.40 2.13 -19.28
CA ILE A 90 4.96 2.01 -19.51
C ILE A 90 4.67 0.55 -19.86
N ALA A 91 3.77 -0.09 -19.11
CA ALA A 91 3.33 -1.43 -19.43
C ALA A 91 2.65 -1.45 -20.81
N GLN A 92 2.98 -2.44 -21.64
CA GLN A 92 2.29 -2.67 -22.90
C GLN A 92 1.22 -3.73 -22.68
N ASP A 93 -0.04 -3.33 -22.70
CA ASP A 93 -1.17 -4.24 -22.56
C ASP A 93 -1.38 -5.07 -23.83
N THR A 94 -1.81 -6.32 -23.64
CA THR A 94 -2.16 -7.23 -24.73
C THR A 94 -3.54 -7.83 -24.52
N CYS A 95 -4.25 -8.11 -25.61
CA CYS A 95 -5.49 -8.87 -25.60
C CYS A 95 -5.23 -10.23 -26.27
N ASN A 96 -5.36 -11.34 -25.53
CA ASN A 96 -5.04 -12.69 -26.01
C ASN A 96 -3.62 -12.82 -26.59
N GLY A 97 -2.65 -12.15 -25.96
CA GLY A 97 -1.25 -12.14 -26.39
C GLY A 97 -0.95 -11.27 -27.61
N LYS A 98 -1.94 -10.51 -28.12
CA LYS A 98 -1.77 -9.56 -29.22
C LYS A 98 -1.72 -8.12 -28.71
N PRO A 99 -0.85 -7.26 -29.25
CA PRO A 99 -0.86 -5.84 -28.93
C PRO A 99 -2.23 -5.21 -29.20
N ILE A 100 -2.61 -4.24 -28.37
CA ILE A 100 -3.83 -3.46 -28.60
C ILE A 100 -3.52 -2.42 -29.68
N GLU A 101 -4.11 -2.58 -30.87
CA GLU A 101 -3.90 -1.66 -32.01
C GLU A 101 -4.96 -0.56 -32.11
N ASP A 102 -6.09 -0.71 -31.40
CA ASP A 102 -7.18 0.28 -31.41
C ASP A 102 -6.72 1.57 -30.71
N PRO A 103 -6.56 2.70 -31.44
CA PRO A 103 -6.04 3.94 -30.87
C PRO A 103 -7.00 4.58 -29.86
N ILE A 104 -8.31 4.32 -29.97
CA ILE A 104 -9.31 4.80 -29.01
C ILE A 104 -9.14 4.05 -27.69
N LEU A 105 -8.97 2.73 -27.77
CA LEU A 105 -8.76 1.89 -26.59
C LEU A 105 -7.42 2.19 -25.91
N VAL A 106 -6.33 2.33 -26.68
CA VAL A 106 -5.01 2.72 -26.16
C VAL A 106 -5.08 4.07 -25.44
N LYS A 107 -5.73 5.07 -26.05
CA LYS A 107 -5.91 6.39 -25.42
C LYS A 107 -6.69 6.29 -24.12
N LYS A 108 -7.80 5.54 -24.10
CA LYS A 108 -8.59 5.33 -22.88
C LYS A 108 -7.77 4.69 -21.77
N LEU A 109 -7.00 3.65 -22.08
CA LEU A 109 -6.14 2.95 -21.11
C LEU A 109 -5.09 3.89 -20.51
N LEU A 110 -4.49 4.78 -21.31
CA LEU A 110 -3.52 5.77 -20.85
C LEU A 110 -4.16 6.90 -20.02
N GLU A 111 -5.45 7.17 -20.21
CA GLU A 111 -6.21 8.18 -19.48
C GLU A 111 -6.89 7.63 -18.21
N LEU A 112 -6.84 6.30 -17.98
CA LEU A 112 -7.32 5.70 -16.73
C LEU A 112 -6.53 6.28 -15.56
N SER A 113 -7.25 6.74 -14.54
CA SER A 113 -6.58 7.18 -13.32
C SER A 113 -5.95 5.98 -12.62
N ASP A 114 -4.75 6.16 -12.06
CA ASP A 114 -4.06 5.17 -11.22
C ASP A 114 -4.93 4.60 -10.08
N SER A 115 -6.08 5.24 -9.79
CA SER A 115 -6.98 5.02 -8.67
C SER A 115 -8.28 4.29 -9.01
N LYS A 116 -8.58 4.00 -10.28
CA LYS A 116 -9.86 3.39 -10.67
C LYS A 116 -9.68 2.01 -11.27
N THR A 117 -10.02 0.99 -10.49
CA THR A 117 -10.55 -0.26 -11.05
C THR A 117 -12.03 0.02 -11.33
N GLU A 118 -12.38 0.31 -12.57
CA GLU A 118 -13.81 0.42 -12.93
C GLU A 118 -14.45 -0.97 -12.80
N HIS A 119 -15.59 -1.03 -12.09
CA HIS A 119 -16.43 -2.22 -11.93
C HIS A 119 -17.48 -2.27 -13.04
#